data_AF-A0A3B7PRL5-F1
#
_entry.id   AF-A0A3B7PRL5-F1
#
_cell.length_a   1.000
_cell.length_b   1.000
_cell.length_c   1.000
_cell.angle_alpha   90.00
_cell.angle_beta   90.00
_cell.angle_gamma   90.00
#
_symmetry.space_group_name_H-M   'P 1'
#
loop_
_entity.id
_entity.type
_entity.pdbx_description
1 polymer ?
#
loop_
_entity_poly.entity_id
_entity_poly.type
_entity_poly.pdbx_seq_one_letter_code
_entity_poly.pdbx_strand_id
1 'polypeptide(L)'
;MDLLQHGNTDTDANTISGIDADLAQQIVSVRHALNISQTELAARLCISARTLESWERGVRHPSSSAQALLKLFIKSPQFVFENLA
;
A
#
# COMPACT_ATOMS: atom_id res chain seq x y z
N MET A 1 1.71 -0.30 45.23
CA MET A 1 2.77 -0.19 44.22
C MET A 1 2.86 -1.55 43.56
N ASP A 2 2.26 -1.69 42.38
CA ASP A 2 2.52 -2.72 41.36
C ASP A 2 1.59 -2.38 40.19
N LEU A 3 2.16 -1.70 39.19
CA LEU A 3 2.42 -2.22 37.83
C LEU A 3 1.23 -2.08 36.87
N LEU A 4 1.24 -0.94 36.18
CA LEU A 4 0.94 -0.75 34.76
C LEU A 4 0.08 -1.84 34.10
N GLN A 5 -1.21 -1.53 33.92
CA GLN A 5 -2.03 -2.10 32.86
C GLN A 5 -1.41 -1.71 31.51
N HIS A 6 -0.59 -2.59 30.95
CA HIS A 6 -0.18 -2.48 29.56
C HIS A 6 -1.40 -2.73 28.67
N GLY A 7 -1.76 -1.73 27.89
CA GLY A 7 -2.78 -1.80 26.86
C GLY A 7 -2.46 -2.97 25.93
N ASN A 8 -3.31 -3.98 25.98
CA ASN A 8 -3.25 -5.13 25.12
C ASN A 8 -3.74 -4.71 23.73
N THR A 9 -2.84 -4.23 22.88
CA THR A 9 -3.11 -4.17 21.43
C THR A 9 -2.91 -5.56 20.87
N ASP A 10 -3.83 -6.46 21.19
CA ASP A 10 -4.10 -7.64 20.36
C ASP A 10 -4.67 -7.10 19.04
N THR A 11 -3.78 -6.61 18.18
CA THR A 11 -4.10 -6.41 16.77
C THR A 11 -3.99 -7.78 16.14
N ASP A 12 -5.12 -8.48 16.15
CA ASP A 12 -5.26 -9.80 15.55
C ASP A 12 -4.80 -9.74 14.09
N ALA A 13 -3.63 -10.32 13.83
CA ALA A 13 -3.01 -10.42 12.50
C ALA A 13 -3.89 -11.18 11.48
N ASN A 14 -5.05 -11.69 11.90
CA ASN A 14 -5.98 -12.50 11.10
C ASN A 14 -7.21 -11.71 10.57
N THR A 15 -7.38 -10.43 10.92
CA THR A 15 -8.50 -9.59 10.40
C THR A 15 -8.12 -8.84 9.11
N ILE A 16 -6.83 -8.79 8.75
CA ILE A 16 -6.32 -7.99 7.62
C ILE A 16 -6.52 -8.67 6.25
N SER A 17 -6.70 -9.99 6.21
CA SER A 17 -6.71 -10.79 4.97
C SER A 17 -7.85 -10.44 4.00
N GLY A 18 -8.93 -9.81 4.48
CA GLY A 18 -10.02 -9.31 3.63
C GLY A 18 -9.75 -7.93 2.99
N ILE A 19 -8.79 -7.17 3.51
CA ILE A 19 -8.44 -5.82 3.07
C ILE A 19 -7.35 -5.86 1.98
N ASP A 20 -6.56 -6.92 1.92
CA ASP A 20 -5.43 -7.00 0.98
C ASP A 20 -5.85 -7.17 -0.49
N ALA A 21 -6.93 -7.93 -0.76
CA ALA A 21 -7.51 -8.01 -2.10
C ALA A 21 -8.11 -6.67 -2.55
N ASP A 22 -8.64 -5.90 -1.60
CA ASP A 22 -9.14 -4.54 -1.80
C ASP A 22 -7.98 -3.57 -2.13
N LEU A 23 -6.80 -3.75 -1.53
CA LEU A 23 -5.65 -2.89 -1.81
C LEU A 23 -5.17 -3.01 -3.26
N ALA A 24 -5.06 -4.22 -3.79
CA ALA A 24 -4.64 -4.44 -5.18
C ALA A 24 -5.56 -3.73 -6.19
N GLN A 25 -6.88 -3.82 -5.99
CA GLN A 25 -7.87 -3.16 -6.85
C GLN A 25 -7.87 -1.64 -6.70
N GLN A 26 -7.64 -1.12 -5.49
CA GLN A 26 -7.52 0.32 -5.27
C GLN A 26 -6.29 0.91 -5.97
N ILE A 27 -5.15 0.23 -5.94
CA ILE A 27 -3.94 0.67 -6.64
C ILE A 27 -4.23 0.83 -8.13
N VAL A 28 -4.82 -0.19 -8.75
CA VAL A 28 -5.22 -0.17 -10.16
C VAL A 28 -6.18 0.99 -10.41
N SER A 29 -7.25 1.11 -9.63
CA SER A 29 -8.28 2.13 -9.82
C SER A 29 -7.72 3.55 -9.78
N VAL A 30 -6.90 3.86 -8.78
CA VAL A 30 -6.28 5.20 -8.64
C VAL A 30 -5.27 5.44 -9.75
N ARG A 31 -4.46 4.44 -10.11
CA ARG A 31 -3.50 4.53 -11.22
C ARG A 31 -4.19 4.84 -12.55
N HIS A 32 -5.31 4.18 -12.83
CA HIS A 32 -6.12 4.43 -14.02
C HIS A 32 -6.81 5.80 -13.97
N ALA A 33 -7.30 6.24 -12.81
CA ALA A 33 -7.89 7.57 -12.66
C ALA A 33 -6.88 8.71 -12.92
N LEU A 34 -5.60 8.48 -12.63
CA LEU A 34 -4.51 9.41 -12.92
C LEU A 34 -3.95 9.27 -14.35
N ASN A 35 -4.41 8.28 -15.11
CA ASN A 35 -3.94 7.97 -16.47
C ASN A 35 -2.43 7.72 -16.56
N ILE A 36 -1.84 7.09 -15.54
CA ILE A 36 -0.41 6.77 -15.48
C ILE A 36 -0.16 5.27 -15.71
N SER A 37 1.03 4.94 -16.20
CA SER A 37 1.44 3.56 -16.42
C SER A 37 1.93 2.88 -15.12
N GLN A 38 1.99 1.54 -15.12
CA GLN A 38 2.62 0.80 -14.02
C GLN A 38 4.09 1.20 -13.84
N THR A 39 4.82 1.40 -14.94
CA THR A 39 6.22 1.83 -14.90
C THR A 39 6.38 3.19 -14.23
N GLU A 40 5.46 4.12 -14.49
CA GLU A 40 5.50 5.47 -13.91
C GLU A 40 5.25 5.45 -12.39
N LEU A 41 4.21 4.74 -11.95
CA LEU A 41 3.97 4.58 -10.51
C LEU A 41 5.11 3.81 -9.82
N ALA A 42 5.65 2.78 -10.46
CA ALA A 42 6.75 1.99 -9.93
C ALA A 42 8.03 2.83 -9.78
N ALA A 43 8.32 3.69 -10.76
CA ALA A 43 9.43 4.63 -10.68
C ALA A 43 9.27 5.57 -9.47
N ARG A 44 8.08 6.15 -9.28
CA ARG A 44 7.79 7.03 -8.13
C ARG A 44 7.93 6.35 -6.77
N LEU A 45 7.60 5.06 -6.70
CA LEU A 45 7.73 4.27 -5.49
C LEU A 45 9.12 3.62 -5.33
N CYS A 46 10.06 3.90 -6.25
CA CYS A 46 11.39 3.29 -6.29
C CYS A 46 11.38 1.75 -6.28
N ILE A 47 10.43 1.15 -6.99
CA ILE A 47 10.30 -0.31 -7.15
C ILE A 47 10.32 -0.71 -8.62
N SER A 48 10.49 -2.00 -8.89
CA SER A 48 10.37 -2.50 -10.27
C SER A 48 8.91 -2.51 -10.72
N ALA A 49 8.65 -2.24 -12.01
CA ALA A 49 7.33 -2.38 -12.61
C ALA A 49 6.76 -3.80 -12.40
N ARG A 50 7.63 -4.82 -12.41
CA ARG A 50 7.26 -6.20 -12.13
C ARG A 50 6.77 -6.42 -10.70
N THR A 51 7.36 -5.73 -9.73
CA THR A 51 6.91 -5.74 -8.34
C THR A 51 5.50 -5.16 -8.23
N LEU A 52 5.28 -3.99 -8.84
CA LEU A 52 3.97 -3.34 -8.85
C LEU A 52 2.90 -4.22 -9.53
N GLU A 53 3.21 -4.80 -10.70
CA GLU A 53 2.31 -5.72 -11.41
C GLU A 53 1.92 -6.92 -10.53
N SER A 54 2.90 -7.50 -9.80
CA SER A 54 2.64 -8.62 -8.89
C SER A 54 1.71 -8.23 -7.74
N TRP A 55 1.75 -6.97 -7.28
CA TRP A 55 0.85 -6.45 -6.25
C TRP A 55 -0.54 -6.15 -6.82
N GLU A 56 -0.63 -5.47 -7.97
CA GLU A 56 -1.91 -5.19 -8.66
C GLU A 56 -2.68 -6.47 -9.01
N ARG A 57 -1.96 -7.56 -9.31
CA ARG A 57 -2.55 -8.89 -9.58
C ARG A 57 -2.87 -9.71 -8.33
N GLY A 58 -2.46 -9.27 -7.13
CA GLY A 58 -2.59 -10.05 -5.90
C GLY A 58 -1.72 -11.30 -5.82
N VAL A 59 -0.70 -11.43 -6.68
CA VAL A 59 0.23 -12.58 -6.68
C VAL A 59 1.21 -12.49 -5.50
N ARG A 60 1.60 -11.26 -5.15
CA ARG A 60 2.41 -10.98 -3.96
C ARG A 60 1.78 -9.83 -3.20
N HIS A 61 2.02 -9.81 -1.90
CA HIS A 61 1.57 -8.73 -1.04
C HIS A 61 2.74 -7.77 -0.76
N PRO A 62 2.51 -6.45 -0.80
CA PRO A 62 3.52 -5.48 -0.37
C PRO A 62 3.84 -5.67 1.12
N SER A 63 5.08 -5.34 1.51
CA SER A 63 5.46 -5.27 2.92
C SER A 63 4.66 -4.20 3.66
N SER A 64 4.61 -4.25 4.99
CA SER A 64 3.85 -3.28 5.79
C SER A 64 4.21 -1.83 5.48
N SER A 65 5.49 -1.50 5.28
CA SER A 65 5.93 -0.16 4.88
C SER A 65 5.46 0.22 3.48
N ALA A 66 5.51 -0.71 2.53
CA ALA A 66 5.02 -0.47 1.17
C ALA A 66 3.49 -0.29 1.16
N GLN A 67 2.75 -1.06 1.97
CA GLN A 67 1.31 -0.87 2.15
C GLN A 67 0.98 0.53 2.69
N ALA A 68 1.76 1.03 3.65
CA ALA A 68 1.56 2.39 4.17
C ALA A 68 1.74 3.44 3.07
N LEU A 69 2.77 3.32 2.23
CA LEU A 69 2.99 4.19 1.08
C LEU A 69 1.88 4.08 0.04
N LEU A 70 1.39 2.87 -0.24
CA LEU A 70 0.29 2.66 -1.19
C LEU A 70 -1.03 3.24 -0.66
N LYS A 71 -1.29 3.13 0.64
CA LYS A 71 -2.44 3.77 1.29
C LYS A 71 -2.34 5.30 1.24
N LEU A 72 -1.14 5.85 1.37
CA LEU A 72 -0.90 7.29 1.18
C LEU A 72 -1.13 7.70 -0.28
N PHE A 73 -0.63 6.92 -1.23
CA PHE A 73 -0.89 7.12 -2.66
C PHE A 73 -2.39 7.12 -2.98
N ILE A 74 -3.15 6.17 -2.43
CA ILE A 74 -4.60 6.07 -2.63
C ILE A 74 -5.33 7.30 -2.07
N LYS A 75 -4.92 7.79 -0.90
CA LYS A 75 -5.54 8.97 -0.27
C LYS A 75 -5.16 10.28 -0.95
N SER A 76 -3.90 10.43 -1.32
CA SER A 76 -3.33 11.66 -1.84
C SER A 76 -2.30 11.37 -2.93
N PRO A 77 -2.75 11.04 -4.17
CA PRO A 77 -1.82 10.65 -5.22
C PRO A 77 -0.88 11.78 -5.64
N GLN A 78 -1.38 13.01 -5.68
CA GLN A 78 -0.59 14.20 -6.00
C GLN A 78 0.57 14.39 -5.01
N PHE A 79 0.32 14.20 -3.71
CA PHE A 79 1.35 14.30 -2.68
C PHE A 79 2.50 13.31 -2.92
N VAL A 80 2.19 12.07 -3.29
CA VAL A 80 3.20 11.05 -3.62
C VAL A 80 4.03 11.47 -4.82
N PHE A 81 3.41 11.98 -5.89
CA PHE A 81 4.12 12.41 -7.09
C PHE A 81 4.95 13.70 -6.91
N GLU A 82 4.55 14.56 -5.98
CA GLU A 82 5.26 15.80 -5.66
C GLU A 82 6.43 15.58 -4.70
N ASN A 83 6.33 14.61 -3.79
CA ASN A 83 7.27 14.43 -2.68
C ASN A 83 8.15 13.17 -2.80
N LEU A 84 7.84 12.27 -3.72
CA LEU A 84 8.66 11.09 -4.03
C LEU A 84 9.30 11.23 -5.41
N ALA A 85 10.44 10.56 -5.58
CA ALA A 85 11.38 10.74 -6.69
C ALA A 85 10.78 10.43 -8.07
#